data_AF-A3MXW3-F1
#
_entry.id   AF-A3MXW3-F1
#
_cell.length_a   1.000
_cell.length_b   1.000
_cell.length_c   1.000
_cell.angle_alpha   90.00
_cell.angle_beta   90.00
_cell.angle_gamma   90.00
#
_symmetry.space_group_name_H-M   'P 1'
#
loop_
_entity.id
_entity.type
_entity.pdbx_description
1 polymer ?
#
loop_
_entity_poly.entity_id
_entity_poly.type
_entity_poly.pdbx_seq_one_letter_code
_entity_poly.pdbx_strand_id
1 'polypeptide(L)'
;MYVQYVRYSPIGEYLRLVIMRRLAEGPAKVEEIDELARRAVEELGERYNWRVWPQLLRREVAIRGGVVELTKEGKALYEQTRDEVAEYVKKTLGVSLG
;
A
#
# COMPACT_ATOMS: atom_id res chain seq x y z
N MET A 1 17.63 10.38 -4.09
CA MET A 1 16.56 11.05 -4.85
C MET A 1 15.26 10.26 -4.64
N TYR A 2 14.66 10.35 -3.44
CA TYR A 2 13.44 9.59 -3.09
C TYR A 2 12.15 10.33 -3.47
N VAL A 3 12.26 11.64 -3.67
CA VAL A 3 11.13 12.59 -3.69
C VAL A 3 10.25 12.44 -4.94
N GLN A 4 10.73 11.79 -6.02
CA GLN A 4 9.92 11.62 -7.24
C GLN A 4 8.84 10.53 -7.12
N TYR A 5 8.97 9.58 -6.19
CA TYR A 5 8.07 8.42 -6.10
C TYR A 5 7.19 8.41 -4.84
N VAL A 6 7.53 9.23 -3.84
CA VAL A 6 6.72 9.46 -2.64
C VAL A 6 5.57 10.40 -2.99
N ARG A 7 4.35 9.89 -2.93
CA ARG A 7 3.09 10.59 -3.24
C ARG A 7 2.32 10.96 -1.98
N TYR A 8 2.53 10.21 -0.90
CA TYR A 8 1.75 10.31 0.33
C TYR A 8 2.64 10.50 1.57
N SER A 9 1.99 10.65 2.74
CA SER A 9 2.70 10.60 4.02
C SER A 9 3.43 9.26 4.19
N PRO A 10 4.43 9.15 5.08
CA PRO A 10 5.14 7.90 5.32
C PRO A 10 4.20 6.72 5.63
N ILE A 11 3.14 6.96 6.41
CA ILE A 11 2.11 5.96 6.74
C ILE A 11 1.28 5.60 5.50
N GLY A 12 0.95 6.58 4.66
CA GLY A 12 0.26 6.34 3.40
C GLY A 12 1.10 5.50 2.43
N GLU A 13 2.39 5.80 2.28
CA GLU A 13 3.29 4.99 1.46
C GLU A 13 3.47 3.59 2.00
N TYR A 14 3.53 3.43 3.33
CA TYR A 14 3.57 2.12 3.96
C TYR A 14 2.30 1.31 3.67
N LEU A 15 1.12 1.88 3.89
CA LEU A 15 -0.17 1.24 3.57
C LEU A 15 -0.26 0.86 2.09
N ARG A 16 0.12 1.79 1.21
CA ARG A 16 0.18 1.56 -0.24
C ARG A 16 1.08 0.38 -0.57
N LEU A 17 2.28 0.34 -0.01
CA LEU A 17 3.25 -0.72 -0.25
C LEU A 17 2.75 -2.08 0.25
N VAL A 18 2.19 -2.15 1.47
CA VAL A 18 1.63 -3.38 2.06
C VAL A 18 0.52 -3.95 1.19
N ILE A 19 -0.44 -3.10 0.79
CA ILE A 19 -1.60 -3.53 0.02
C ILE A 19 -1.18 -3.95 -1.40
N MET A 20 -0.35 -3.15 -2.07
CA MET A 20 0.13 -3.48 -3.41
C MET A 20 0.96 -4.76 -3.42
N ARG A 21 1.77 -5.00 -2.38
CA ARG A 21 2.50 -6.26 -2.21
C ARG A 21 1.57 -7.45 -2.13
N ARG A 22 0.54 -7.38 -1.27
CA ARG A 22 -0.45 -8.46 -1.16
C ARG A 22 -1.17 -8.72 -2.48
N LEU A 23 -1.56 -7.65 -3.19
CA LEU A 23 -2.29 -7.78 -4.46
C LEU A 23 -1.40 -8.20 -5.63
N ALA A 24 -0.07 -8.08 -5.52
CA ALA A 24 0.87 -8.59 -6.52
C ALA A 24 0.87 -10.13 -6.59
N GLU A 25 0.48 -10.81 -5.50
CA GLU A 25 0.31 -12.26 -5.44
C GLU A 25 -1.01 -12.73 -6.09
N GLY A 26 -1.96 -11.80 -6.28
CA GLY A 26 -3.24 -12.05 -6.93
C GLY A 26 -4.38 -11.23 -6.31
N PRO A 27 -5.56 -11.24 -6.95
CA PRO A 27 -6.74 -10.55 -6.42
C PRO A 27 -7.13 -11.04 -5.03
N ALA A 28 -7.67 -10.13 -4.21
CA ALA A 28 -8.07 -10.41 -2.84
C ALA A 28 -9.45 -9.80 -2.55
N LYS A 29 -10.11 -10.27 -1.50
CA LYS A 29 -11.38 -9.69 -1.07
C LYS A 29 -11.15 -8.31 -0.43
N VAL A 30 -12.12 -7.40 -0.57
CA VAL A 30 -12.08 -6.07 0.08
C VAL A 30 -11.89 -6.22 1.60
N GLU A 31 -12.57 -7.17 2.22
CA GLU A 31 -12.50 -7.41 3.66
C GLU A 31 -11.09 -7.87 4.10
N GLU A 32 -10.41 -8.62 3.24
CA GLU A 32 -9.03 -9.04 3.48
C GLU A 32 -8.06 -7.85 3.44
N ILE A 33 -8.26 -6.95 2.46
CA ILE A 33 -7.45 -5.73 2.34
C ILE A 33 -7.74 -4.75 3.48
N ASP A 34 -9.00 -4.63 3.91
CA ASP A 34 -9.39 -3.83 5.07
C ASP A 34 -8.68 -4.32 6.34
N GLU A 35 -8.70 -5.63 6.60
CA GLU A 35 -8.03 -6.22 7.75
C GLU A 35 -6.50 -6.05 7.68
N LEU A 36 -5.92 -6.21 6.49
CA LEU A 36 -4.49 -5.96 6.26
C LEU A 36 -4.12 -4.50 6.55
N ALA A 37 -4.90 -3.55 6.03
CA ALA A 37 -4.68 -2.12 6.23
C ALA A 37 -4.82 -1.73 7.72
N ARG A 38 -5.83 -2.31 8.41
CA ARG A 38 -6.03 -2.10 9.84
C ARG A 38 -4.83 -2.58 10.64
N ARG A 39 -4.38 -3.83 10.43
CA ARG A 39 -3.21 -4.39 11.13
C ARG A 39 -1.94 -3.59 10.90
N ALA A 40 -1.68 -3.19 9.64
CA ALA A 40 -0.53 -2.38 9.28
C ALA A 40 -0.49 -1.05 10.06
N VAL A 41 -1.63 -0.36 10.19
CA VAL A 41 -1.69 0.89 10.98
C VAL A 41 -1.55 0.62 12.48
N GLU A 42 -2.17 -0.44 13.00
CA GLU A 42 -2.10 -0.80 14.42
C GLU A 42 -0.67 -1.15 14.85
N GLU A 43 0.09 -1.84 14.01
CA GLU A 43 1.50 -2.16 14.25
C GLU A 43 2.39 -0.90 14.35
N LEU A 44 2.01 0.18 13.68
CA LEU A 44 2.69 1.47 13.78
C LEU A 44 2.31 2.23 15.06
N GLY A 45 1.28 1.81 15.80
CA GLY A 45 0.77 2.52 16.97
C GLY A 45 0.11 3.86 16.64
N GLU A 46 -0.24 4.08 15.37
CA GLU A 46 -0.69 5.37 14.84
C GLU A 46 -2.21 5.48 14.79
N ARG A 47 -2.74 6.68 15.04
CA ARG A 47 -4.17 6.99 14.84
C ARG A 47 -4.44 7.38 13.38
N TYR A 48 -4.08 6.50 12.45
CA TYR A 48 -4.35 6.69 11.03
C TYR A 48 -5.67 6.03 10.62
N ASN A 49 -6.49 6.71 9.82
CA ASN A 49 -7.71 6.11 9.30
C ASN A 49 -7.38 5.11 8.18
N TRP A 50 -7.23 3.83 8.51
CA TRP A 50 -6.89 2.78 7.54
C TRP A 50 -7.90 2.64 6.39
N ARG A 51 -9.16 3.08 6.58
CA ARG A 51 -10.22 3.01 5.54
C ARG A 51 -10.01 3.94 4.35
N VAL A 52 -8.98 4.78 4.37
CA VAL A 52 -8.65 5.67 3.24
C VAL A 52 -7.93 4.94 2.10
N TRP A 53 -7.52 3.69 2.30
CA TRP A 53 -6.76 2.96 1.28
C TRP A 53 -7.45 2.86 -0.09
N PRO A 54 -8.80 2.76 -0.24
CA PRO A 54 -9.42 2.72 -1.57
C PRO A 54 -9.24 4.03 -2.33
N GLN A 55 -9.20 5.15 -1.61
CA GLN A 55 -8.98 6.48 -2.18
C GLN A 55 -7.49 6.69 -2.48
N LEU A 56 -6.63 6.22 -1.57
CA LEU A 56 -5.17 6.26 -1.68
C LEU A 56 -4.66 5.51 -2.92
N LEU A 57 -5.29 4.38 -3.25
CA LEU A 57 -4.88 3.47 -4.32
C LEU A 57 -5.80 3.54 -5.54
N ARG A 58 -6.62 4.59 -5.68
CA ARG A 58 -7.68 4.67 -6.71
C ARG A 58 -7.22 4.45 -8.15
N ARG A 59 -5.92 4.66 -8.45
CA ARG A 59 -5.34 4.43 -9.79
C ARG A 59 -4.67 3.07 -9.88
N GLU A 60 -4.12 2.62 -8.77
CA GLU A 60 -3.31 1.41 -8.63
C GLU A 60 -4.17 0.15 -8.48
N VAL A 61 -5.40 0.27 -7.97
CA VAL A 61 -6.31 -0.87 -7.75
C VAL A 61 -7.68 -0.65 -8.41
N ALA A 62 -8.30 -1.75 -8.83
CA ALA A 62 -9.69 -1.79 -9.23
C ALA A 62 -10.49 -2.63 -8.21
N ILE A 63 -11.69 -2.16 -7.87
CA ILE A 63 -12.62 -2.88 -6.98
C ILE A 63 -13.83 -3.29 -7.80
N ARG A 64 -14.07 -4.60 -7.92
CA ARG A 64 -15.16 -5.18 -8.72
C ARG A 64 -15.78 -6.35 -7.97
N GLY A 65 -17.07 -6.26 -7.67
CA GLY A 65 -17.80 -7.35 -7.00
C GLY A 65 -17.22 -7.76 -5.65
N GLY A 66 -16.69 -6.80 -4.87
CA GLY A 66 -16.06 -7.08 -3.57
C GLY A 66 -14.64 -7.67 -3.67
N VAL A 67 -14.07 -7.74 -4.87
CA VAL A 67 -12.69 -8.17 -5.12
C VAL A 67 -11.84 -6.97 -5.52
N VAL A 68 -10.65 -6.90 -4.96
CA VAL A 68 -9.61 -5.91 -5.24
C VAL A 68 -8.53 -6.57 -6.08
N GLU A 69 -8.14 -5.91 -7.17
CA GLU A 69 -7.05 -6.34 -8.05
C GLU A 69 -6.14 -5.16 -8.39
N LEU A 70 -4.85 -5.41 -8.62
CA LEU A 70 -3.96 -4.39 -9.19
C LEU A 70 -4.39 -4.08 -10.63
N THR A 71 -4.44 -2.79 -10.97
CA THR A 71 -4.53 -2.39 -12.38
C THR A 71 -3.20 -2.68 -13.09
N LYS A 72 -3.20 -2.66 -14.42
CA LYS A 72 -1.95 -2.76 -15.20
C LYS A 72 -0.96 -1.66 -14.80
N GLU A 73 -1.46 -0.44 -14.60
CA GLU A 73 -0.68 0.69 -14.14
C GLU A 73 -0.18 0.49 -12.71
N GLY A 74 -1.03 0.01 -11.80
CA GLY A 74 -0.66 -0.29 -10.43
C GLY A 74 0.43 -1.36 -10.33
N LYS A 75 0.34 -2.42 -11.15
CA LYS A 75 1.36 -3.46 -11.21
C LYS A 75 2.70 -2.93 -11.72
N ALA A 76 2.70 -2.20 -12.84
CA ALA A 76 3.92 -1.60 -13.37
C ALA A 76 4.56 -0.62 -12.38
N LEU A 77 3.74 0.19 -11.72
CA LEU A 77 4.20 1.14 -10.70
C LEU A 77 4.79 0.41 -9.49
N TYR A 78 4.13 -0.65 -8.99
CA TYR A 78 4.65 -1.47 -7.90
C TYR A 78 6.02 -2.04 -8.23
N GLU A 79 6.16 -2.68 -9.40
CA GLU A 79 7.41 -3.30 -9.83
C GLU A 79 8.54 -2.29 -9.99
N GLN A 80 8.23 -1.06 -10.44
CA GLN A 80 9.21 -0.01 -10.66
C GLN A 80 9.64 0.72 -9.38
N THR A 81 8.79 0.78 -8.35
CA THR A 81 9.04 1.67 -7.20
C THR A 81 9.07 0.96 -5.84
N ARG A 82 8.84 -0.37 -5.79
CA ARG A 82 8.70 -1.09 -4.51
C ARG A 82 9.94 -0.97 -3.62
N ASP A 83 11.14 -0.99 -4.20
CA ASP A 83 12.39 -1.04 -3.43
C ASP A 83 12.71 0.35 -2.86
N GLU A 84 12.53 1.41 -3.66
CA GLU A 84 12.70 2.80 -3.22
C GLU A 84 11.67 3.20 -2.16
N VAL A 85 10.42 2.79 -2.33
CA VAL A 85 9.35 3.07 -1.36
C VAL A 85 9.59 2.28 -0.07
N ALA A 86 10.02 1.02 -0.15
CA ALA A 86 10.38 0.22 1.02
C ALA A 86 11.55 0.84 1.79
N GLU A 87 12.57 1.32 1.09
CA GLU A 87 13.70 1.99 1.72
C GLU A 87 13.28 3.31 2.40
N TYR A 88 12.44 4.11 1.74
CA TYR A 88 11.89 5.34 2.30
C TYR A 88 11.07 5.08 3.57
N VAL A 89 10.16 4.10 3.53
CA VAL A 89 9.34 3.69 4.67
C VAL A 89 10.24 3.21 5.82
N LYS A 90 11.25 2.39 5.54
CA LYS A 90 12.19 1.91 6.55
C LYS A 90 12.95 3.05 7.22
N LYS A 91 13.44 4.01 6.44
CA LYS A 91 14.17 5.17 6.98
C LYS A 91 13.27 6.08 7.82
N THR A 92 11.99 6.19 7.47
CA THR A 92 11.09 7.17 8.08
C THR A 92 10.31 6.61 9.27
N LEU A 93 9.85 5.36 9.16
CA LEU A 93 9.01 4.70 10.16
C LEU A 93 9.74 3.61 10.96
N GLY A 94 10.98 3.27 10.58
CA GLY A 94 11.73 2.20 11.24
C GLY A 94 11.22 0.78 10.96
N VAL A 95 10.19 0.63 10.11
CA VAL A 95 9.61 -0.68 9.76
C VAL A 95 10.22 -1.26 8.50
N SER A 96 10.44 -2.57 8.47
CA SER A 96 10.90 -3.27 7.27
C SER A 96 9.84 -4.24 6.80
N LEU A 97 9.46 -4.11 5.53
CA LEU A 97 8.67 -5.11 4.83
C LEU A 97 9.67 -6.06 4.18
N GLY A 98 10.05 -7.11 4.93
CA GLY A 98 10.97 -8.17 4.46
C GLY A 98 10.33 -9.04 3.40
#